data_AF-A0AB36DWK4-F1
#
_entry.id   AF-A0AB36DWK4-F1
#
_cell.length_a   1.000
_cell.length_b   1.000
_cell.length_c   1.000
_cell.angle_alpha   90.00
_cell.angle_beta   90.00
_cell.angle_gamma   90.00
#
_symmetry.space_group_name_H-M   'P 1'
#
loop_
_entity.id
_entity.type
_entity.pdbx_description
1 polymer ?
#
loop_
_entity_poly.entity_id
_entity_poly.type
_entity_poly.pdbx_seq_one_letter_code
_entity_poly.pdbx_strand_id
1 'polypeptide(L)'
;MLDKIERKVQFFFSILMIIFVIASIPMLFIHVQLGMALLSSANAFLVVIAFFEVRNLKDWENKNVSDLVKGATIAARAAYKLKQHRGLDLVINGKKVTPDSSELEV
;
A
#
# COMPACT_ATOMS: atom_id res chain seq x y z
N MET A 1 -9.47 5.76 -11.05
CA MET A 1 -8.79 6.03 -12.34
C MET A 1 -7.29 6.29 -12.16
N LEU A 2 -6.89 7.03 -11.12
CA LEU A 2 -5.48 7.32 -10.81
C LEU A 2 -4.59 6.07 -10.73
N ASP A 3 -4.96 5.06 -9.94
CA ASP A 3 -4.17 3.82 -9.75
C ASP A 3 -3.92 3.03 -11.04
N LYS A 4 -4.78 3.19 -12.06
CA LYS A 4 -4.61 2.53 -13.37
C LYS A 4 -3.63 3.31 -14.24
N ILE A 5 -3.61 4.63 -14.13
CA ILE A 5 -2.66 5.51 -14.81
C ILE A 5 -1.27 5.34 -14.17
N GLU A 6 -1.18 5.34 -12.84
CA GLU A 6 0.08 5.16 -12.11
C GLU A 6 0.74 3.82 -12.45
N ARG A 7 -0.02 2.72 -12.49
CA ARG A 7 0.51 1.42 -12.92
C ARG A 7 1.01 1.41 -14.38
N LYS A 8 0.31 2.09 -15.29
CA LYS A 8 0.75 2.21 -16.68
C LYS A 8 2.02 3.04 -16.81
N VAL A 9 2.10 4.12 -16.03
CA VAL A 9 3.26 5.02 -15.99
C VAL A 9 4.47 4.29 -15.40
N GLN A 10 4.30 3.57 -14.28
CA GLN A 10 5.35 2.74 -13.68
C GLN A 10 5.83 1.67 -14.66
N PHE A 11 4.91 0.94 -15.31
CA PHE A 11 5.26 -0.07 -16.32
C PHE A 11 6.04 0.52 -17.50
N PHE A 12 5.62 1.68 -17.99
CA PHE A 12 6.31 2.39 -19.07
C PHE A 12 7.74 2.80 -18.67
N PHE A 13 7.91 3.39 -17.48
CA PHE A 13 9.24 3.76 -16.98
C PHE A 13 10.14 2.55 -16.72
N SER A 14 9.59 1.42 -16.25
CA SER A 14 10.35 0.16 -16.11
C SER A 14 10.87 -0.35 -17.45
N ILE A 15 10.06 -0.30 -18.51
CA ILE A 15 10.50 -0.69 -19.85
C ILE A 15 11.62 0.23 -20.34
N LEU A 16 11.45 1.56 -20.19
CA LEU A 16 12.49 2.52 -20.57
C LEU A 16 13.79 2.32 -19.81
N MET A 17 13.72 2.07 -18.50
CA MET A 17 14.89 1.76 -17.68
C MET A 17 15.64 0.55 -18.23
N ILE A 18 14.94 -0.57 -18.49
CA ILE A 18 15.56 -1.79 -19.01
C ILE A 18 16.21 -1.53 -20.37
N ILE A 19 15.51 -0.85 -21.29
CA ILE A 19 16.04 -0.51 -22.61
C ILE A 19 17.32 0.30 -22.50
N PHE A 20 17.34 1.32 -21.62
CA PHE A 20 18.50 2.19 -21.45
C PHE A 20 19.69 1.48 -20.81
N VAL A 21 19.45 0.59 -19.84
CA VAL A 21 20.50 -0.26 -19.27
C VAL A 21 21.10 -1.16 -20.35
N ILE A 22 20.27 -1.89 -21.10
CA ILE A 22 20.74 -2.81 -22.15
C ILE A 22 21.48 -2.06 -23.25
N ALA A 23 20.96 -0.90 -23.69
CA ALA A 23 21.59 -0.07 -24.71
C ALA A 23 22.90 0.57 -24.24
N SER A 24 23.04 0.84 -22.93
CA SER A 24 24.25 1.45 -22.38
C SER A 24 25.47 0.54 -22.49
N ILE A 25 25.30 -0.78 -22.35
CA ILE A 25 26.40 -1.76 -22.34
C ILE A 25 27.22 -1.70 -23.63
N PRO A 26 26.66 -1.90 -24.84
CA PRO A 26 27.43 -1.78 -26.07
C PRO A 26 27.91 -0.34 -26.30
N MET A 27 27.13 0.67 -25.89
CA MET A 27 27.52 2.06 -26.08
C MET A 27 28.70 2.49 -25.22
N LEU A 28 28.95 1.86 -24.07
CA LEU A 28 30.18 2.10 -23.31
C LEU A 28 31.44 1.69 -24.08
N PHE A 29 31.35 0.68 -24.94
CA PHE A 29 32.48 0.23 -25.77
C PHE A 29 32.67 1.06 -27.05
N ILE A 30 31.63 1.77 -27.52
CA ILE A 30 31.66 2.58 -28.75
C ILE A 30 31.89 4.06 -28.42
N HIS A 31 31.13 4.59 -27.46
CA HIS A 31 31.12 6.01 -27.12
C HIS A 31 30.79 6.20 -25.62
N VAL A 32 31.83 6.18 -24.78
CA VAL A 32 31.73 6.18 -23.31
C VAL A 32 30.78 7.26 -22.77
N GLN A 33 30.85 8.49 -23.28
CA GLN A 33 29.96 9.58 -22.82
C GLN A 33 28.48 9.28 -23.05
N LEU A 34 28.14 8.64 -24.18
CA LEU A 34 26.78 8.28 -24.52
C LEU A 34 26.30 7.09 -23.67
N GLY A 35 27.18 6.10 -23.44
CA GLY A 35 26.91 5.00 -22.51
C GLY A 35 26.63 5.49 -21.08
N MET A 36 27.43 6.45 -20.59
CA MET A 36 27.21 7.07 -19.28
C MET A 36 25.92 7.90 -19.22
N ALA A 37 25.58 8.63 -20.29
CA ALA A 37 24.30 9.35 -20.35
C ALA A 37 23.09 8.40 -20.32
N LEU A 38 23.18 7.25 -21.00
CA LEU A 38 22.15 6.21 -20.99
C LEU A 38 22.00 5.59 -19.59
N LEU A 39 23.10 5.27 -18.90
CA LEU A 39 23.08 4.79 -17.51
C LEU A 39 22.49 5.82 -16.55
N SER A 40 22.88 7.08 -16.67
CA SER A 40 22.33 8.16 -15.86
C SER A 40 20.83 8.32 -16.06
N SER A 41 20.35 8.18 -17.30
CA SER A 41 18.92 8.24 -17.61
C SER A 41 18.17 7.02 -17.05
N ALA A 42 18.77 5.83 -17.11
CA ALA A 42 18.21 4.64 -16.46
C ALA A 42 18.06 4.83 -14.94
N ASN A 43 19.05 5.42 -14.27
CA ASN A 43 18.95 5.75 -12.85
C ASN A 43 17.81 6.73 -12.54
N ALA A 44 17.58 7.73 -13.41
CA ALA A 44 16.44 8.63 -13.23
C ALA A 44 15.10 7.89 -13.29
N PHE A 45 14.95 6.92 -14.20
CA PHE A 45 13.76 6.07 -14.25
C PHE A 45 13.61 5.19 -13.01
N LEU A 46 14.72 4.65 -12.48
CA LEU A 46 14.71 3.87 -11.24
C LEU A 46 14.18 4.69 -10.04
N VAL A 47 14.59 5.96 -9.93
CA VAL A 47 14.11 6.87 -8.88
C VAL A 47 12.59 7.09 -8.99
N VAL A 48 12.07 7.26 -10.21
CA VAL A 48 10.63 7.40 -10.45
C VAL A 48 9.87 6.12 -10.06
N ILE A 49 10.40 4.94 -10.40
CA ILE A 49 9.79 3.66 -10.02
C ILE A 49 9.78 3.51 -8.49
N ALA A 50 10.90 3.79 -7.82
CA ALA A 50 11.01 3.72 -6.37
C ALA A 50 10.01 4.67 -5.68
N PHE A 51 9.80 5.87 -6.22
CA PHE A 51 8.79 6.80 -5.72
C PHE A 51 7.38 6.19 -5.73
N PHE A 52 6.99 5.55 -6.83
CA PHE A 52 5.68 4.89 -6.92
C PHE A 52 5.57 3.69 -5.98
N GLU A 53 6.63 2.90 -5.79
CA GLU A 53 6.60 1.78 -4.84
C GLU A 53 6.44 2.24 -3.40
N VAL A 54 7.20 3.25 -2.96
CA VAL A 54 7.07 3.82 -1.61
C VAL A 54 5.67 4.36 -1.38
N ARG A 55 5.10 5.07 -2.36
CA ARG A 55 3.74 5.58 -2.26
C ARG A 55 2.70 4.46 -2.18
N ASN A 56 2.84 3.44 -3.03
CA ASN A 56 1.94 2.27 -3.02
C ASN A 56 2.00 1.52 -1.68
N LEU A 57 3.18 1.39 -1.07
CA LEU A 57 3.34 0.79 0.26
C LEU A 57 2.60 1.59 1.34
N LYS A 58 2.75 2.92 1.33
CA LYS A 58 2.03 3.81 2.26
C LYS A 58 0.51 3.74 2.07
N ASP A 59 0.05 3.70 0.84
CA ASP A 59 -1.38 3.58 0.52
C ASP A 59 -1.93 2.19 0.91
N TRP A 60 -1.12 1.14 0.79
CA TRP A 60 -1.46 -0.21 1.24
C TRP A 60 -1.59 -0.28 2.76
N GLU A 61 -0.63 0.29 3.50
CA GLU A 61 -0.66 0.34 4.96
C GLU A 61 -1.93 1.03 5.47
N ASN A 62 -2.25 2.21 4.93
CA ASN A 62 -3.44 2.98 5.31
C ASN A 62 -4.74 2.20 5.06
N LYS A 63 -4.86 1.53 3.92
CA LYS A 63 -6.03 0.71 3.59
C LYS A 63 -6.15 -0.49 4.54
N ASN A 64 -5.04 -1.17 4.81
CA ASN A 64 -5.04 -2.36 5.66
C ASN A 64 -5.39 -2.02 7.11
N VAL A 65 -4.87 -0.92 7.65
CA VAL A 65 -5.24 -0.42 8.99
C VAL A 65 -6.72 -0.03 9.03
N SER A 66 -7.23 0.66 8.01
CA SER A 66 -8.66 0.99 7.90
C SER A 66 -9.54 -0.27 7.92
N ASP A 67 -9.16 -1.31 7.18
CA ASP A 67 -9.94 -2.54 7.09
C ASP A 67 -9.87 -3.36 8.38
N LEU A 68 -8.72 -3.38 9.05
CA LEU A 68 -8.57 -3.93 10.41
C LEU A 68 -9.48 -3.22 11.42
N VAL A 69 -9.51 -1.88 11.40
CA VAL A 69 -10.39 -1.10 12.29
C VAL A 69 -11.87 -1.38 12.00
N LYS A 70 -12.27 -1.45 10.72
CA LYS A 70 -13.65 -1.82 10.36
C LYS A 70 -14.00 -3.23 10.82
N GLY A 71 -13.10 -4.20 10.62
CA GLY A 71 -13.27 -5.56 11.09
C GLY A 71 -13.44 -5.64 12.61
N ALA A 72 -12.61 -4.90 13.36
CA ALA A 72 -12.71 -4.80 14.81
C ALA A 72 -14.04 -4.18 15.25
N THR A 73 -14.51 -3.12 14.58
CA THR A 73 -15.81 -2.48 14.88
C THR A 73 -16.99 -3.41 14.62
N ILE A 74 -16.96 -4.17 13.52
CA ILE A 74 -18.00 -5.18 13.21
C ILE A 74 -17.98 -6.29 14.26
N ALA A 75 -16.81 -6.79 14.62
CA ALA A 75 -16.65 -7.80 15.66
C ALA A 75 -17.16 -7.31 17.02
N ALA A 76 -16.83 -6.07 17.40
CA ALA A 76 -17.33 -5.44 18.62
C ALA A 76 -18.86 -5.34 18.60
N ARG A 77 -19.47 -4.84 17.52
CA ARG A 77 -20.95 -4.79 17.38
C ARG A 77 -21.59 -6.16 17.46
N ALA A 78 -21.00 -7.18 16.83
CA ALA A 78 -21.52 -8.55 16.88
C ALA A 78 -21.45 -9.12 18.32
N ALA A 79 -20.35 -8.86 19.03
CA ALA A 79 -20.17 -9.26 20.41
C ALA A 79 -21.17 -8.56 21.35
N TYR A 80 -21.42 -7.26 21.14
CA TYR A 80 -22.46 -6.51 21.85
C TYR A 80 -23.87 -7.06 21.62
N LYS A 81 -24.24 -7.36 20.38
CA LYS A 81 -25.53 -8.01 20.06
C LYS A 81 -25.67 -9.37 20.74
N LEU A 82 -24.61 -10.17 20.80
CA LEU A 82 -24.61 -11.47 21.48
C LEU A 82 -24.81 -11.33 23.00
N LYS A 83 -24.21 -10.33 23.64
CA LYS A 83 -24.46 -10.02 25.06
C LYS A 83 -25.92 -9.63 25.31
N GLN A 84 -26.48 -8.74 24.49
CA GLN A 84 -27.87 -8.29 24.64
C GLN A 84 -28.90 -9.40 24.40
N HIS A 85 -28.73 -10.19 23.35
CA HIS A 85 -29.74 -11.18 22.96
C HIS A 85 -29.57 -12.56 23.60
N ARG A 86 -28.37 -12.91 24.08
CA ARG A 86 -28.09 -14.22 24.67
C ARG A 86 -27.57 -14.17 26.11
N GLY A 87 -27.48 -13.00 26.72
CA GLY A 87 -27.03 -12.83 28.11
C GLY A 87 -25.56 -13.22 28.33
N LEU A 88 -24.74 -13.27 27.28
CA LEU A 88 -23.35 -13.67 27.34
C LEU A 88 -22.47 -12.54 27.89
N ASP A 89 -21.62 -12.86 28.87
CA ASP A 89 -20.69 -11.89 29.43
C ASP A 89 -19.52 -11.58 28.48
N LEU A 90 -19.38 -10.30 28.12
CA LEU A 90 -18.23 -9.80 27.36
C LEU A 90 -17.03 -9.63 28.28
N VAL A 91 -15.94 -10.34 27.95
CA VAL A 91 -14.64 -10.20 28.60
C VAL A 91 -13.67 -9.61 27.57
N ILE A 92 -13.20 -8.38 27.82
CA ILE A 92 -12.21 -7.70 26.98
C ILE A 92 -10.96 -7.52 27.82
N ASN A 93 -9.82 -8.02 27.35
CA ASN A 93 -8.53 -7.99 28.07
C ASN A 93 -8.63 -8.45 29.54
N GLY A 94 -9.35 -9.56 29.78
CA GLY A 94 -9.50 -10.16 31.11
C GLY A 94 -10.46 -9.41 32.06
N LYS A 95 -11.05 -8.29 31.64
CA LYS A 95 -12.05 -7.55 32.42
C LYS A 95 -13.45 -7.75 31.85
N LYS A 96 -14.43 -8.00 32.71
CA LYS A 96 -15.84 -7.99 32.32
C LYS A 96 -16.26 -6.56 32.02
N VAL A 97 -16.87 -6.35 30.85
CA VAL A 97 -17.34 -5.04 30.41
C VAL A 97 -18.86 -5.06 30.34
N THR A 98 -19.52 -4.17 31.08
CA THR A 98 -20.95 -3.88 30.96
C THR A 98 -21.14 -2.83 29.86
N PRO A 99 -21.96 -3.09 28.82
CA PRO A 99 -22.22 -2.12 27.77
C PRO A 99 -22.93 -0.89 28.36
N ASP A 100 -22.47 0.31 27.99
CA ASP A 100 -23.24 1.54 28.25
C ASP A 100 -24.31 1.68 27.16
N SER A 101 -25.56 1.86 27.55
CA SER A 101 -26.73 1.82 26.65
C SER A 101 -26.80 2.99 25.67
N SER A 102 -25.98 4.03 25.86
CA SER A 102 -25.99 5.26 25.07
C SER A 102 -25.25 5.19 23.73
N GLU A 103 -24.41 4.18 23.49
CA GLU A 103 -23.66 4.05 22.21
C GLU A 103 -24.44 3.33 21.10
N LEU A 104 -25.71 2.98 21.33
CA LEU A 104 -26.52 2.14 20.45
C LEU A 104 -27.57 2.90 19.62
N GLU A 105 -27.71 4.22 19.80
CA GLU A 105 -28.64 5.07 19.03
C GLU A 105 -27.93 5.88 17.92
N VAL A 106 -26.98 5.29 17.17
CA VAL A 106 -26.49 5.84 15.89
C VAL A 106 -26.16 4.74 14.87
#